data_AF-A0A822FX59-F1
#
_entry.id   AF-A0A822FX59-F1
#
_cell.length_a   1.000
_cell.length_b   1.000
_cell.length_c   1.000
_cell.angle_alpha   90.00
_cell.angle_beta   90.00
_cell.angle_gamma   90.00
#
_symmetry.space_group_name_H-M   'P 1'
#
loop_
_entity.id
_entity.type
_entity.pdbx_description
1 polymer ?
#
loop_
_entity_poly.entity_id
_entity_poly.type
_entity_poly.pdbx_seq_one_letter_code
_entity_poly.pdbx_strand_id
1 'polypeptide(L)'
;MEFIPIIELAPSNQTYSGLIQAVENGVYDIVIGDITVTAIRRERVGFSTAIFDNYLRIIMRKTSDVNIDLLSFLRPFSRNLWWLVLGACIYAGILLCLVERQDNEALQNRSLVSQITMRM
;
A
#
# COMPACT_ATOMS: atom_id res chain seq x y z
N MET A 1 -45.99 8.52 35.58
CA MET A 1 -45.03 9.58 35.22
C MET A 1 -45.68 10.42 34.15
N GLU A 2 -45.85 11.71 34.41
CA GLU A 2 -46.48 12.65 33.48
C GLU A 2 -45.43 13.05 32.43
N PHE A 3 -45.75 12.96 31.15
CA PHE A 3 -44.84 13.31 30.07
C PHE A 3 -44.70 14.84 30.00
N ILE A 4 -43.49 15.36 30.21
CA ILE A 4 -43.19 16.79 30.09
C ILE A 4 -42.80 17.05 28.62
N PRO A 5 -43.58 17.80 27.83
CA PRO A 5 -43.35 17.96 26.39
C PRO A 5 -42.30 19.03 26.05
N ILE A 6 -41.50 19.48 27.01
CA ILE A 6 -40.54 20.57 26.84
C ILE A 6 -39.13 19.97 26.72
N ILE A 7 -38.47 20.24 25.59
CA ILE A 7 -37.12 19.76 25.33
C ILE A 7 -36.14 20.90 25.61
N GLU A 8 -35.37 20.77 26.68
CA GLU A 8 -34.25 21.67 26.96
C GLU A 8 -32.97 21.10 26.35
N LEU A 9 -32.34 21.88 25.46
CA LEU A 9 -31.12 21.50 24.79
C LEU A 9 -29.91 22.02 25.56
N ALA A 10 -28.89 21.19 25.69
CA ALA A 10 -27.61 21.63 26.23
C ALA A 10 -26.97 22.70 25.32
N PRO A 11 -26.30 23.72 25.89
CA PRO A 11 -25.56 24.71 25.11
C PRO A 11 -24.40 24.05 24.36
N SER A 12 -24.03 24.59 23.20
CA SER A 12 -23.01 24.01 22.32
C SER A 12 -21.58 24.02 22.89
N ASN A 13 -21.32 24.80 23.95
CA ASN A 13 -20.01 24.92 24.60
C ASN A 13 -19.80 23.89 25.73
N GLN A 14 -20.45 22.73 25.65
CA GLN A 14 -20.30 21.67 26.65
C GLN A 14 -19.27 20.63 26.19
N THR A 15 -18.53 20.08 27.15
CA THR A 15 -17.63 18.95 26.89
C THR A 15 -18.38 17.63 26.99
N TYR A 16 -17.95 16.59 26.27
CA TYR A 16 -18.57 15.25 26.37
C TYR A 16 -18.58 14.72 27.81
N SER A 17 -17.53 14.99 28.59
CA SER A 17 -17.49 14.58 30.00
C SER A 17 -18.49 15.35 30.86
N GLY A 18 -18.67 16.65 30.58
CA GLY A 18 -19.69 17.46 31.24
C GLY A 18 -21.11 17.01 30.91
N LEU A 19 -21.39 16.64 29.65
CA LEU A 19 -22.69 16.09 29.26
C LEU A 19 -23.02 14.79 29.99
N ILE A 20 -22.03 13.89 30.13
CA ILE A 20 -22.22 12.64 30.87
C ILE A 20 -22.46 12.92 32.35
N GLN A 21 -21.71 13.85 32.95
CA GLN A 21 -21.91 14.26 34.34
C GLN A 21 -23.28 14.92 34.56
N ALA A 22 -23.78 15.67 33.58
CA ALA A 22 -25.10 16.29 33.67
C ALA A 22 -26.23 15.25 33.66
N VAL A 23 -26.08 14.15 32.92
CA VAL A 23 -27.00 13.00 33.00
C VAL A 23 -26.87 12.25 34.32
N GLU A 24 -25.64 12.01 34.77
CA GLU A 24 -25.37 11.37 36.08
C GLU A 24 -26.02 12.14 37.25
N ASN A 25 -25.98 13.48 37.18
CA ASN A 25 -26.59 14.37 38.18
C ASN A 25 -28.10 14.59 37.98
N GLY A 26 -28.72 14.01 36.94
CA GLY A 26 -30.15 14.18 36.65
C GLY A 26 -30.55 15.58 36.14
N VAL A 27 -29.60 16.36 35.61
CA VAL A 27 -29.87 17.66 34.97
C VAL A 27 -30.50 17.46 33.59
N TYR A 28 -30.09 16.42 32.88
CA TYR A 28 -30.68 15.99 31.60
C TYR A 28 -31.06 14.51 31.67
N ASP A 29 -32.17 14.14 31.06
CA ASP A 29 -32.63 12.74 31.06
C ASP A 29 -31.86 11.85 30.07
N ILE A 30 -31.44 12.42 28.94
CA ILE A 30 -30.76 11.69 27.88
C ILE A 30 -29.80 12.59 27.11
N VAL A 31 -28.71 12.01 26.62
CA VAL A 31 -27.81 12.67 25.67
C VAL A 31 -27.71 11.83 24.41
N ILE A 32 -27.85 12.50 23.26
CA ILE A 32 -27.76 11.90 21.93
C ILE A 32 -26.67 12.65 21.16
N GLY A 33 -25.66 11.93 20.69
CA GLY A 33 -24.54 12.49 19.95
C GLY A 33 -23.48 11.45 19.62
N ASP A 34 -22.35 11.90 19.10
CA ASP A 34 -21.15 11.09 18.81
C ASP A 34 -20.38 10.76 20.11
N ILE A 35 -21.07 10.13 21.06
CA ILE A 35 -20.47 9.75 22.35
C ILE A 35 -19.79 8.40 22.23
N THR A 36 -18.46 8.42 22.32
CA THR A 36 -17.68 7.19 22.46
C THR A 36 -17.97 6.53 23.80
N VAL A 37 -18.44 5.28 23.73
CA VAL A 37 -18.73 4.45 24.89
C VAL A 37 -17.43 3.85 25.43
N THR A 38 -16.97 4.37 26.58
CA THR A 38 -15.77 3.87 27.28
C THR A 38 -16.16 3.11 28.55
N ALA A 39 -15.26 2.31 29.10
CA ALA A 39 -15.50 1.57 30.34
C ALA A 39 -15.85 2.53 31.51
N ILE A 40 -15.03 3.57 31.71
CA ILE A 40 -15.20 4.56 32.79
C ILE A 40 -16.56 5.29 32.69
N ARG A 41 -17.04 5.56 31.46
CA ARG A 41 -18.34 6.25 31.27
C ARG A 41 -19.51 5.31 31.54
N ARG A 42 -19.38 4.03 31.16
CA ARG A 42 -20.41 3.00 31.38
C ARG A 42 -20.65 2.68 32.85
N GLU A 43 -19.66 2.90 33.72
CA GLU A 43 -19.81 2.77 35.17
C GLU A 43 -20.68 3.88 35.79
N ARG A 44 -20.77 5.05 35.13
CA ARG A 44 -21.49 6.23 35.64
C ARG A 44 -22.91 6.36 35.09
N VAL A 45 -23.10 6.02 33.82
CA VAL A 45 -24.40 6.14 33.13
C VAL A 45 -24.66 4.92 32.25
N GLY A 46 -25.95 4.59 32.07
CA GLY A 46 -26.38 3.55 31.15
C GLY A 46 -26.23 4.00 29.69
N PHE A 47 -25.74 3.09 28.83
CA PHE A 47 -25.66 3.30 27.39
C PHE A 47 -26.57 2.31 26.66
N SER A 48 -27.15 2.74 25.54
CA SER A 48 -27.78 1.84 24.58
C SER A 48 -26.75 1.02 23.81
N THR A 49 -27.22 0.05 23.02
CA THR A 49 -26.37 -0.64 22.04
C THR A 49 -25.84 0.38 21.04
N ALA A 50 -24.52 0.42 20.85
CA ALA A 50 -23.89 1.36 19.95
C ALA A 50 -24.38 1.17 18.51
N ILE A 51 -24.77 2.26 17.86
CA ILE A 51 -25.19 2.26 16.45
C ILE A 51 -23.96 2.20 15.52
N PHE A 52 -22.85 2.80 15.97
CA PHE A 52 -21.58 2.80 15.26
C PHE A 52 -20.51 2.12 16.09
N ASP A 53 -19.75 1.23 15.45
CA ASP A 53 -18.57 0.64 16.07
C ASP A 53 -17.44 1.67 16.18
N ASN A 54 -16.66 1.55 17.25
CA ASN A 54 -15.49 2.40 17.47
C ASN A 54 -14.30 1.87 16.65
N TYR A 55 -14.04 2.50 15.50
CA TYR A 55 -12.89 2.18 14.66
C TYR A 55 -11.77 3.20 14.84
N LEU A 56 -10.59 2.75 15.27
CA LEU A 56 -9.36 3.53 15.23
C LEU A 56 -8.77 3.46 13.82
N ARG A 57 -8.57 4.61 13.18
CA ARG A 57 -7.97 4.71 11.85
C ARG A 57 -6.76 5.61 11.90
N ILE A 58 -5.65 5.14 11.31
CA ILE A 58 -4.44 5.94 11.14
C ILE A 58 -4.53 6.63 9.78
N ILE A 59 -4.49 7.95 9.78
CA ILE A 59 -4.47 8.75 8.55
C ILE A 59 -3.02 9.17 8.32
N MET A 60 -2.45 8.76 7.19
CA MET A 60 -1.11 9.18 6.76
C MET A 60 -1.21 10.06 5.52
N ARG A 61 -0.31 11.03 5.42
CA ARG A 61 -0.20 11.87 4.22
C ARG A 61 0.08 10.97 3.02
N LYS A 62 -0.63 11.21 1.91
CA LYS A 62 -0.36 10.56 0.63
C LYS A 62 1.10 10.81 0.25
N THR A 63 1.88 9.75 0.06
CA THR A 63 3.23 9.86 -0.49
C THR A 63 3.11 10.30 -1.94
N SER A 64 3.93 11.26 -2.38
CA SER A 64 3.97 11.75 -3.75
C SER A 64 4.14 10.60 -4.75
N ASP A 65 3.62 10.79 -5.96
CA ASP A 65 3.43 9.76 -7.00
C ASP A 65 4.56 8.73 -7.10
N VAL A 66 4.13 7.47 -7.15
CA VAL A 66 4.98 6.35 -7.57
C VAL A 66 5.37 6.64 -9.01
N ASN A 67 6.61 7.07 -9.23
CA ASN A 67 7.16 7.18 -10.58
C ASN A 67 7.09 5.80 -11.23
N ILE A 68 6.21 5.66 -12.24
CA ILE A 68 6.09 4.43 -13.02
C ILE A 68 7.33 4.36 -13.91
N ASP A 69 8.34 3.65 -13.43
CA ASP A 69 9.58 3.42 -14.16
C ASP A 69 9.42 2.13 -14.98
N LEU A 70 9.51 2.23 -16.31
CA LEU A 70 9.32 1.11 -17.25
C LEU A 70 10.33 -0.03 -17.01
N LEU A 71 11.48 0.28 -16.42
CA LEU A 71 12.53 -0.69 -16.10
C LEU A 71 12.43 -1.19 -14.65
N SER A 72 11.33 -0.91 -13.93
CA SER A 72 11.12 -1.41 -12.56
C SER A 72 11.21 -2.93 -12.46
N PHE A 73 10.84 -3.65 -13.53
CA PHE A 73 10.96 -5.10 -13.60
C PHE A 73 12.42 -5.61 -13.59
N LEU A 74 13.37 -4.78 -14.01
CA LEU A 74 14.80 -5.14 -14.03
C LEU A 74 15.52 -4.79 -12.71
N ARG A 75 14.93 -3.92 -11.87
CA ARG A 75 15.47 -3.56 -10.54
C ARG A 75 15.79 -4.73 -9.59
N PRO A 76 15.01 -5.83 -9.52
CA PRO A 76 15.34 -6.94 -8.64
C PRO A 76 16.62 -7.69 -9.03
N PHE A 77 17.11 -7.53 -10.27
CA PHE A 77 18.34 -8.17 -10.72
C PHE A 77 19.56 -7.27 -10.50
N SER A 78 20.63 -7.84 -9.94
CA SER A 78 21.87 -7.10 -9.73
C SER A 78 22.57 -6.77 -11.06
N ARG A 79 23.29 -5.65 -11.12
CA ARG A 79 24.09 -5.28 -12.32
C ARG A 79 25.08 -6.39 -12.70
N ASN A 80 25.60 -7.11 -11.71
CA ASN A 80 26.53 -8.22 -11.94
C ASN A 80 25.85 -9.39 -12.67
N LEU A 81 24.58 -9.69 -12.38
CA LEU A 81 23.84 -10.74 -13.07
C LEU A 81 23.66 -10.40 -14.56
N TRP A 82 23.37 -9.13 -14.88
CA TRP A 82 23.25 -8.69 -16.27
C TRP A 82 24.56 -8.87 -17.06
N TRP A 83 25.69 -8.53 -16.44
CA TRP A 83 27.01 -8.78 -17.04
C TRP A 83 27.27 -10.28 -17.24
N LEU A 84 26.85 -11.12 -16.29
CA LEU A 84 26.99 -12.57 -16.37
C LEU A 84 26.13 -13.14 -17.52
N VAL A 85 24.88 -12.71 -17.65
CA VAL A 85 23.99 -13.11 -18.75
C VAL A 85 24.58 -12.72 -20.10
N LEU A 86 25.08 -11.48 -20.22
CA LEU A 86 25.73 -11.01 -21.45
C LEU A 86 26.96 -11.88 -21.78
N GLY A 87 27.81 -12.15 -20.78
CA GLY A 87 28.97 -13.03 -20.94
C GLY A 87 28.60 -14.46 -21.35
N ALA A 88 27.55 -15.02 -20.74
CA ALA A 88 27.07 -16.36 -21.06
C ALA A 88 26.53 -16.45 -22.50
N CYS A 89 25.81 -15.43 -22.97
CA CYS A 89 25.34 -15.36 -24.35
C CYS A 89 26.50 -15.31 -25.35
N ILE A 90 27.52 -14.49 -25.11
CA ILE A 90 28.72 -14.43 -25.97
C ILE A 90 29.44 -15.78 -25.97
N TYR A 91 29.66 -16.36 -24.79
CA TYR A 91 30.34 -17.64 -24.66
C TYR A 91 29.62 -18.77 -25.40
N ALA A 92 28.30 -18.86 -25.26
CA ALA A 92 27.48 -19.83 -26.00
C ALA A 92 27.58 -19.61 -27.51
N GLY A 93 27.57 -18.35 -27.97
CA GLY A 93 27.75 -18.03 -29.39
C GLY A 93 29.13 -18.45 -29.94
N ILE A 94 30.19 -18.28 -29.15
CA ILE A 94 31.53 -18.74 -29.52
C ILE A 94 31.59 -20.26 -29.60
N LEU A 95 31.05 -20.97 -28.60
CA LEU A 95 31.00 -22.43 -28.61
C LEU A 95 30.24 -22.96 -29.82
N LEU A 96 29.07 -22.38 -30.11
CA LEU A 96 28.27 -22.78 -31.27
C LEU A 96 29.03 -22.56 -32.58
N CYS A 97 29.71 -21.42 -32.72
CA CYS A 97 30.57 -21.13 -33.88
C CYS A 97 31.72 -22.15 -34.01
N LEU A 98 32.35 -22.57 -32.91
CA LEU A 98 33.43 -23.56 -32.94
C LEU A 98 32.94 -24.95 -33.35
N VAL A 99 31.81 -25.40 -32.81
CA VAL A 99 31.19 -26.69 -33.15
C VAL A 99 30.78 -26.72 -34.62
N GLU A 100 30.08 -25.68 -35.08
CA GLU A 100 29.62 -25.59 -36.46
C GLU A 100 30.80 -25.53 -37.46
N ARG A 101 31.91 -24.92 -37.06
CA ARG A 101 33.14 -24.88 -37.86
C ARG A 101 33.86 -26.23 -37.93
N GLN A 102 33.64 -27.13 -36.96
CA GLN A 102 34.23 -28.47 -36.95
C GLN A 102 33.41 -29.45 -37.79
N ASP A 103 32.08 -29.34 -37.78
CA ASP A 103 31.20 -30.26 -38.51
C ASP A 103 30.93 -29.86 -39.97
N ASN A 104 31.26 -28.63 -40.36
CA ASN A 104 30.92 -28.09 -41.69
C ASN A 104 32.15 -27.52 -42.42
N GLU A 105 32.84 -28.38 -43.19
CA GLU A 105 34.03 -28.02 -44.00
C GLU A 105 33.76 -26.90 -45.02
N ALA A 106 32.49 -26.68 -45.42
CA ALA A 106 32.09 -25.60 -46.32
C ALA A 106 32.21 -24.19 -45.69
N LEU A 107 32.17 -24.08 -44.35
CA LEU A 107 32.42 -22.83 -43.61
C LEU A 107 33.90 -22.64 -43.29
N GLN A 108 34.71 -23.70 -43.35
CA GLN A 108 36.14 -23.66 -43.08
C GLN A 108 36.91 -22.80 -44.10
N ASN A 109 36.43 -22.76 -45.35
CA ASN A 109 37.04 -21.99 -46.45
C ASN A 109 36.38 -20.62 -46.70
N ARG A 110 35.26 -20.29 -46.05
CA ARG A 110 34.58 -18.98 -46.16
C ARG A 110 34.91 -18.13 -44.95
N SER A 111 35.99 -17.35 -45.06
CA SER A 111 36.38 -16.35 -44.07
C SER A 111 35.22 -15.39 -43.74
N LEU A 112 34.79 -15.37 -42.47
CA LEU A 112 33.76 -14.47 -41.94
C LEU A 112 34.09 -12.98 -42.17
N VAL A 113 35.38 -12.65 -42.33
CA VAL A 113 35.83 -11.28 -42.64
C VAL A 113 35.33 -10.83 -44.02
N SER A 114 35.19 -11.75 -44.99
CA SER A 114 34.71 -11.41 -46.33
C SER A 114 33.23 -11.04 -46.38
N GLN A 115 32.39 -11.51 -45.45
CA GLN A 115 30.97 -11.15 -45.44
C GLN A 115 30.71 -9.77 -44.82
N ILE A 116 31.54 -9.34 -43.88
CA ILE A 116 31.44 -8.01 -43.27
C ILE A 116 31.96 -6.94 -44.25
N THR A 117 33.02 -7.24 -45.02
CA THR A 117 33.57 -6.31 -46.03
C THR A 117 32.76 -6.25 -47.34
N MET A 118 31.92 -7.25 -47.64
CA MET A 118 31.13 -7.30 -48.90
C MET A 118 29.69 -6.81 -48.74
N ARG A 119 29.27 -6.41 -47.52
CA ARG A 119 27.94 -5.85 -47.21
C ARG A 119 27.98 -4.39 -46.75
N MET A 120 29.08 -3.68 -47.02
CA MET A 120 29.14 -2.22 -46.94
C MET A 120 29.09 -1.62 -48.35
#